data_AF-A0A955E7J1-F1
#
_entry.id   AF-A0A955E7J1-F1
#
_cell.length_a   1.000
_cell.length_b   1.000
_cell.length_c   1.000
_cell.angle_alpha   90.00
_cell.angle_beta   90.00
_cell.angle_gamma   90.00
#
_symmetry.space_group_name_H-M   'P 1'
#
loop_
_entity.id
_entity.type
_entity.pdbx_description
1 polymer ?
#
loop_
_entity_poly.entity_id
_entity_poly.type
_entity_poly.pdbx_seq_one_letter_code
_entity_poly.pdbx_strand_id
1 'polypeptide(L)'
;QINAQVSINAHAADLTPANAEHLAGLPSRSDALPPISLIIDATDNFQTRLLLNDLAIKHNIPFIYAGVVGTRATTMTILPTQTPCLRCLIEDAPAPGSLETCDTAGVLAPAVAMIASIQSTEALKILTGNTDALRTTLLELDPWTSTFREINLAHAKRADCPCCAHRRFDFLEGDACPATTNLCGRNAVQITPEDQHQLDLDALAQRLAPHGIFERSPFALRGVLTNEHGDSGDQLHLTVFKDGRAIVRGTTRPDRARALCARYLG
;
A
#
# COMPACT_ATOMS: atom_id res chain seq x y z
N GLN A 1 18.61 -1.64 19.33
CA GLN A 1 19.18 -1.62 17.97
C GLN A 1 19.90 -2.94 17.75
N ILE A 2 19.72 -3.60 16.60
CA ILE A 2 20.39 -4.88 16.27
C ILE A 2 21.77 -4.62 15.65
N ASN A 3 21.88 -3.65 14.73
CA ASN A 3 23.14 -3.24 14.12
C ASN A 3 23.22 -1.71 14.06
N ALA A 4 24.21 -1.12 14.74
CA ALA A 4 24.38 0.33 14.83
C ALA A 4 25.02 0.97 13.58
N GLN A 5 25.57 0.16 12.67
CA GLN A 5 26.18 0.63 11.42
C GLN A 5 25.15 0.92 10.33
N VAL A 6 23.88 0.50 10.52
CA VAL A 6 22.80 0.73 9.57
C VAL A 6 22.18 2.10 9.81
N SER A 7 22.21 2.96 8.79
CA SER A 7 21.44 4.20 8.77
C SER A 7 19.98 3.90 8.41
N ILE A 8 19.05 4.43 9.18
CA ILE A 8 17.61 4.25 8.96
C ILE A 8 16.97 5.62 8.78
N ASN A 9 16.41 5.86 7.59
CA ASN A 9 15.58 7.03 7.30
C ASN A 9 14.11 6.59 7.32
N ALA A 10 13.42 6.84 8.42
CA ALA A 10 12.02 6.46 8.59
C ALA A 10 11.10 7.61 8.21
N HIS A 11 10.08 7.31 7.41
CA HIS A 11 9.07 8.27 6.98
C HIS A 11 7.70 7.81 7.47
N ALA A 12 7.10 8.59 8.39
CA ALA A 12 5.75 8.35 8.88
C ALA A 12 4.73 9.01 7.94
N ALA A 13 4.52 8.41 6.77
CA ALA A 13 3.58 8.87 5.75
C ALA A 13 3.03 7.69 4.96
N ASP A 14 1.85 7.86 4.38
CA ASP A 14 1.37 6.90 3.38
C ASP A 14 2.13 7.13 2.08
N LEU A 15 2.39 6.05 1.35
CA LEU A 15 2.92 6.15 -0.01
C LEU A 15 1.79 6.57 -0.95
N THR A 16 2.00 7.68 -1.65
CA THR A 16 1.03 8.28 -2.59
C THR A 16 1.74 8.65 -3.89
N PRO A 17 0.99 8.85 -5.00
CA PRO A 17 1.56 9.33 -6.26
C PRO A 17 2.42 10.60 -6.07
N ALA A 18 1.93 11.53 -5.23
CA ALA A 18 2.56 12.82 -4.97
C ALA A 18 3.89 12.75 -4.21
N ASN A 19 4.16 11.67 -3.45
CA ASN A 19 5.39 11.55 -2.65
C ASN A 19 6.30 10.38 -3.04
N ALA A 20 5.84 9.45 -3.88
CA ALA A 20 6.56 8.22 -4.20
C ALA A 20 7.96 8.48 -4.79
N GLU A 21 8.08 9.39 -5.77
CA GLU A 21 9.36 9.70 -6.39
C GLU A 21 10.32 10.42 -5.43
N HIS A 22 9.81 11.33 -4.60
CA HIS A 22 10.62 12.01 -3.58
C HIS A 22 11.16 11.03 -2.53
N LEU A 23 10.30 10.13 -2.03
CA LEU A 23 10.69 9.10 -1.05
C LEU A 23 11.69 8.09 -1.63
N ALA A 24 11.67 7.86 -2.94
CA ALA A 24 12.64 7.03 -3.64
C ALA A 24 13.96 7.76 -3.98
N GLY A 25 14.10 9.04 -3.61
CA GLY A 25 15.29 9.85 -3.91
C GLY A 25 15.46 10.17 -5.39
N LEU A 26 14.36 10.22 -6.14
CA LEU A 26 14.35 10.51 -7.57
C LEU A 26 14.16 12.02 -7.81
N PRO A 27 14.74 12.58 -8.89
CA PRO A 27 14.83 14.03 -9.09
C PRO A 27 13.47 14.61 -9.51
N SER A 28 12.64 14.95 -8.53
CA SER A 28 11.43 15.77 -8.72
C SER A 28 11.45 17.07 -7.92
N ARG A 29 12.38 17.21 -6.95
CA ARG A 29 12.52 18.39 -6.07
C ARG A 29 13.98 18.66 -5.69
N SER A 30 14.28 19.91 -5.31
CA SER A 30 15.62 20.37 -4.92
C SER A 30 16.15 19.78 -3.61
N ASP A 31 15.31 19.08 -2.85
CA ASP A 31 15.58 18.45 -1.55
C ASP A 31 15.54 16.91 -1.62
N ALA A 32 15.79 16.32 -2.79
CA ALA A 32 15.69 14.88 -3.00
C ALA A 32 16.59 14.07 -2.05
N LEU A 33 16.02 13.00 -1.49
CA LEU A 33 16.72 12.01 -0.70
C LEU A 33 17.75 11.24 -1.56
N PRO A 34 18.70 10.51 -0.95
CA PRO A 34 19.57 9.60 -1.70
C PRO A 34 18.73 8.56 -2.47
N PRO A 35 19.06 8.29 -3.75
CA PRO A 35 18.30 7.36 -4.57
C PRO A 35 18.36 5.93 -4.03
N ILE A 36 17.22 5.24 -4.07
CA ILE A 36 17.14 3.83 -3.67
C ILE A 36 17.60 2.89 -4.79
N SER A 37 18.19 1.76 -4.41
CA SER A 37 18.64 0.73 -5.36
C SER A 37 17.67 -0.45 -5.53
N LEU A 38 16.69 -0.57 -4.63
CA LEU A 38 15.78 -1.71 -4.54
C LEU A 38 14.52 -1.30 -3.78
N ILE A 39 13.37 -1.81 -4.21
CA ILE A 39 12.09 -1.70 -3.50
C ILE A 39 11.70 -3.07 -2.92
N ILE A 40 11.29 -3.07 -1.66
CA ILE A 40 10.76 -4.26 -0.96
C ILE A 40 9.31 -3.96 -0.57
N ASP A 41 8.37 -4.76 -1.06
CA ASP A 41 6.95 -4.63 -0.71
C ASP A 41 6.62 -5.34 0.60
N ALA A 42 6.16 -4.59 1.58
CA ALA A 42 5.58 -5.14 2.81
C ALA A 42 4.16 -4.59 3.05
N THR A 43 3.46 -4.24 1.97
CA THR A 43 2.14 -3.59 2.01
C THR A 43 0.98 -4.58 1.86
N ASP A 44 -0.20 -4.17 2.30
CA ASP A 44 -1.39 -5.03 2.45
C ASP A 44 -2.52 -4.72 1.45
N ASN A 45 -2.31 -3.78 0.53
CA ASN A 45 -3.34 -3.34 -0.40
C ASN A 45 -2.83 -3.24 -1.84
N PHE A 46 -3.67 -3.57 -2.82
CA PHE A 46 -3.30 -3.60 -4.23
C PHE A 46 -2.91 -2.24 -4.80
N GLN A 47 -3.50 -1.15 -4.30
CA GLN A 47 -3.23 0.19 -4.81
C GLN A 47 -1.77 0.60 -4.56
N THR A 48 -1.28 0.43 -3.33
CA THR A 48 0.13 0.72 -3.02
C THR A 48 1.08 -0.21 -3.79
N ARG A 49 0.70 -1.47 -3.98
CA ARG A 49 1.48 -2.44 -4.78
C ARG A 49 1.61 -2.02 -6.24
N LEU A 50 0.52 -1.54 -6.84
CA LEU A 50 0.50 -1.09 -8.22
C LEU A 50 1.22 0.26 -8.39
N LEU A 51 1.12 1.16 -7.41
CA LEU A 51 1.94 2.38 -7.33
C LEU A 51 3.44 2.06 -7.26
N LEU A 52 3.85 1.13 -6.40
CA LEU A 52 5.24 0.66 -6.30
C LEU A 52 5.72 0.02 -7.61
N ASN A 53 4.85 -0.75 -8.27
CA ASN A 53 5.14 -1.33 -9.58
C ASN A 53 5.39 -0.23 -10.62
N ASP A 54 4.52 0.77 -10.73
CA ASP A 54 4.68 1.86 -11.70
C ASP A 54 5.96 2.66 -11.43
N LEU A 55 6.26 2.96 -10.16
CA LEU A 55 7.52 3.57 -9.73
C LEU A 55 8.74 2.76 -10.16
N ALA A 56 8.72 1.45 -9.87
CA ALA A 56 9.80 0.52 -10.21
C ALA A 56 10.06 0.45 -11.71
N ILE A 57 9.01 0.31 -12.52
CA ILE A 57 9.12 0.20 -13.98
C ILE A 57 9.50 1.53 -14.64
N LYS A 58 8.95 2.66 -14.16
CA LYS A 58 9.28 3.99 -14.69
C LYS A 58 10.77 4.29 -14.56
N HIS A 59 11.32 4.02 -13.37
CA HIS A 59 12.68 4.40 -12.98
C HIS A 59 13.69 3.25 -13.02
N ASN A 60 13.29 2.09 -13.54
CA ASN A 60 14.16 0.93 -13.71
C ASN A 60 14.79 0.43 -12.38
N ILE A 61 14.00 0.46 -11.30
CA ILE A 61 14.39 0.00 -9.97
C ILE A 61 13.88 -1.43 -9.75
N PRO A 62 14.73 -2.40 -9.36
CA PRO A 62 14.27 -3.73 -8.97
C PRO A 62 13.22 -3.66 -7.85
N PHE A 63 12.22 -4.54 -7.92
CA PHE A 63 11.10 -4.56 -6.99
C PHE A 63 10.78 -5.99 -6.56
N ILE A 64 10.69 -6.25 -5.25
CA ILE A 64 10.30 -7.57 -4.75
C ILE A 64 8.92 -7.46 -4.12
N TYR A 65 7.91 -7.94 -4.85
CA TYR A 65 6.53 -8.05 -4.40
C TYR A 65 6.40 -9.18 -3.38
N ALA A 66 5.61 -8.97 -2.32
CA ALA A 66 5.18 -10.03 -1.43
C ALA A 66 3.77 -9.76 -0.88
N GLY A 67 3.04 -10.82 -0.58
CA GLY A 67 1.72 -10.72 0.05
C GLY A 67 1.37 -11.99 0.81
N VAL A 68 0.64 -11.84 1.92
CA VAL A 68 0.16 -12.96 2.73
C VAL A 68 -1.31 -12.78 3.02
N VAL A 69 -2.12 -13.81 2.81
CA VAL A 69 -3.55 -13.83 3.15
C VAL A 69 -3.91 -15.20 3.71
N GLY A 70 -4.52 -15.24 4.89
CA GLY A 70 -4.75 -16.48 5.63
C GLY A 70 -3.42 -17.18 5.91
N THR A 71 -3.27 -18.39 5.36
CA THR A 71 -2.05 -19.20 5.47
C THR A 71 -1.13 -19.06 4.25
N ARG A 72 -1.62 -18.48 3.15
CA ARG A 72 -0.92 -18.44 1.87
C ARG A 72 -0.07 -17.18 1.75
N ALA A 73 1.19 -17.37 1.41
CA ALA A 73 2.15 -16.32 1.11
C ALA A 73 2.59 -16.40 -0.35
N THR A 74 2.79 -15.25 -0.99
CA THR A 74 3.29 -15.15 -2.36
C THR A 74 4.43 -14.14 -2.45
N THR A 75 5.39 -14.38 -3.34
CA THR A 75 6.44 -13.40 -3.66
C THR A 75 6.91 -13.53 -5.10
N MET A 76 7.31 -12.41 -5.68
CA MET A 76 7.84 -12.34 -7.04
C MET A 76 8.89 -11.23 -7.13
N THR A 77 10.05 -11.56 -7.70
CA THR A 77 11.09 -10.59 -8.03
C THR A 77 10.81 -9.99 -9.41
N ILE A 78 10.60 -8.68 -9.45
CA ILE A 78 10.38 -7.90 -10.65
C ILE A 78 11.67 -7.16 -10.98
N LEU A 79 12.29 -7.56 -12.10
CA LEU A 79 13.41 -6.88 -12.71
C LEU A 79 12.86 -6.12 -13.92
N PRO A 80 12.80 -4.77 -13.86
CA PRO A 80 12.36 -3.96 -14.99
C PRO A 80 13.08 -4.36 -16.28
N THR A 81 12.36 -4.36 -17.40
CA THR A 81 12.79 -4.82 -18.74
C THR A 81 13.00 -6.33 -18.90
N GLN A 82 13.27 -7.07 -17.84
CA GLN A 82 13.62 -8.50 -17.92
C GLN A 82 12.45 -9.43 -17.58
N THR A 83 11.79 -9.21 -16.44
CA THR A 83 10.67 -10.07 -16.00
C THR A 83 9.31 -9.40 -16.28
N PRO A 84 8.18 -10.14 -16.18
CA PRO A 84 6.87 -9.52 -16.14
C PRO A 84 6.75 -8.58 -14.95
N CYS A 85 6.11 -7.42 -15.14
CA CYS A 85 5.76 -6.53 -14.03
C CYS A 85 4.50 -7.03 -13.32
N LEU A 86 4.15 -6.45 -12.16
CA LEU A 86 2.95 -6.85 -11.43
C LEU A 86 1.69 -6.67 -12.27
N ARG A 87 1.65 -5.63 -13.13
CA ARG A 87 0.53 -5.37 -14.06
C ARG A 87 0.38 -6.38 -15.19
N CYS A 88 1.39 -7.23 -15.43
CA CYS A 88 1.23 -8.37 -16.31
C CYS A 88 0.35 -9.46 -15.69
N LEU A 89 0.30 -9.55 -14.35
CA LEU A 89 -0.47 -10.55 -13.61
C LEU A 89 -1.78 -9.98 -13.04
N ILE A 90 -1.77 -8.70 -12.66
CA ILE A 90 -2.87 -8.00 -12.01
C ILE A 90 -3.12 -6.72 -12.81
N GLU A 91 -4.06 -6.78 -13.75
CA GLU A 91 -4.29 -5.69 -14.71
C GLU A 91 -4.74 -4.39 -14.03
N ASP A 92 -5.71 -4.50 -13.13
CA ASP A 92 -6.26 -3.45 -12.29
C ASP A 92 -6.39 -3.91 -10.83
N ALA A 93 -6.46 -2.95 -9.90
CA ALA A 93 -6.78 -3.26 -8.52
C ALA A 93 -8.16 -3.97 -8.47
N PRO A 94 -8.26 -5.16 -7.86
CA PRO A 94 -9.53 -5.86 -7.72
C PRO A 94 -10.57 -4.96 -7.05
N ALA A 95 -11.83 -5.10 -7.44
CA ALA A 95 -12.91 -4.33 -6.83
C ALA A 95 -12.88 -4.52 -5.29
N PRO A 96 -13.10 -3.44 -4.51
CA PRO A 96 -13.02 -3.56 -3.06
C PRO A 96 -13.97 -4.65 -2.54
N GLY A 97 -13.43 -5.62 -1.78
CA GLY A 97 -14.19 -6.74 -1.22
C GLY A 97 -14.34 -7.97 -2.12
N SER A 98 -13.78 -7.98 -3.34
CA SER A 98 -13.88 -9.14 -4.26
C SER A 98 -12.92 -10.29 -3.95
N LEU A 99 -11.93 -10.07 -3.08
CA LEU A 99 -10.95 -11.07 -2.66
C LEU A 99 -10.86 -11.10 -1.13
N GLU A 100 -10.55 -12.28 -0.59
CA GLU A 100 -10.17 -12.41 0.82
C GLU A 100 -8.93 -11.53 1.08
N THR A 101 -8.98 -10.81 2.19
CA THR A 101 -7.90 -9.94 2.65
C THR A 101 -7.28 -10.52 3.92
N CYS A 102 -6.14 -9.96 4.34
CA CYS A 102 -5.48 -10.23 5.62
C CYS A 102 -6.43 -10.21 6.83
N ASP A 103 -7.60 -9.62 6.69
CA ASP A 103 -8.45 -9.26 7.81
C ASP A 103 -9.80 -9.93 7.78
N THR A 104 -10.26 -10.33 6.59
CA THR A 104 -11.36 -11.27 6.47
C THR A 104 -10.89 -12.69 6.71
N ALA A 105 -9.67 -13.04 6.27
CA ALA A 105 -9.09 -14.38 6.40
C ALA A 105 -8.08 -14.50 7.56
N GLY A 106 -7.66 -13.39 8.16
CA GLY A 106 -6.52 -13.38 9.08
C GLY A 106 -5.18 -13.52 8.35
N VAL A 107 -4.09 -13.51 9.11
CA VAL A 107 -2.74 -13.80 8.60
C VAL A 107 -2.01 -14.70 9.58
N LEU A 108 -1.50 -15.82 9.09
CA LEU A 108 -0.66 -16.74 9.85
C LEU A 108 0.76 -16.16 9.96
N ALA A 109 1.16 -15.72 11.16
CA ALA A 109 2.46 -15.09 11.40
C ALA A 109 3.68 -15.90 10.90
N PRO A 110 3.72 -17.25 11.04
CA PRO A 110 4.76 -18.07 10.39
C PRO A 110 4.89 -17.87 8.87
N ALA A 111 3.77 -17.72 8.15
CA ALA A 111 3.79 -17.49 6.70
C ALA A 111 4.46 -16.14 6.36
N VAL A 112 4.21 -15.11 7.19
CA VAL A 112 4.86 -13.79 7.07
C VAL A 112 6.37 -13.90 7.30
N ALA A 113 6.80 -14.60 8.35
CA ALA A 113 8.22 -14.77 8.64
C ALA A 113 8.96 -15.52 7.51
N MET A 114 8.34 -16.56 6.96
CA MET A 114 8.89 -17.33 5.85
C MET A 114 9.03 -16.48 4.59
N ILE A 115 7.98 -15.75 4.20
CA ILE A 115 8.03 -14.94 2.97
C ILE A 115 8.97 -13.74 3.13
N ALA A 116 9.03 -13.11 4.29
CA ALA A 116 9.98 -12.03 4.57
C ALA A 116 11.44 -12.50 4.49
N SER A 117 11.72 -13.73 4.93
CA SER A 117 13.05 -14.34 4.81
C SER A 117 13.43 -14.59 3.35
N ILE A 118 12.48 -15.06 2.54
CA ILE A 118 12.69 -15.28 1.11
C ILE A 118 12.87 -13.95 0.38
N GLN A 119 12.01 -12.96 0.64
CA GLN A 119 12.10 -11.61 0.08
C GLN A 119 13.45 -10.95 0.41
N SER A 120 13.91 -11.06 1.66
CA SER A 120 15.22 -10.56 2.09
C SER A 120 16.37 -11.28 1.39
N THR A 121 16.21 -12.58 1.11
CA THR A 121 17.21 -13.36 0.36
C THR A 121 17.33 -12.89 -1.08
N GLU A 122 16.21 -12.61 -1.77
CA GLU A 122 16.23 -12.05 -3.13
C GLU A 122 16.85 -10.63 -3.13
N ALA A 123 16.58 -9.83 -2.10
CA ALA A 123 17.21 -8.52 -1.94
C ALA A 123 18.74 -8.62 -1.85
N LEU A 124 19.26 -9.55 -1.04
CA LEU A 124 20.70 -9.79 -0.91
C LEU A 124 21.33 -10.23 -2.23
N LYS A 125 20.66 -11.09 -3.00
CA LYS A 125 21.15 -11.50 -4.33
C LYS A 125 21.28 -10.31 -5.27
N ILE A 126 20.26 -9.45 -5.32
CA ILE A 126 20.29 -8.22 -6.16
C ILE A 126 21.44 -7.31 -5.72
N LEU A 127 21.51 -6.97 -4.43
CA LEU A 127 22.49 -6.01 -3.90
C LEU A 127 23.95 -6.51 -3.97
N THR A 128 24.16 -7.82 -4.01
CA THR A 128 25.48 -8.45 -4.19
C THR A 128 25.82 -8.75 -5.65
N GLY A 129 24.93 -8.45 -6.60
CA GLY A 129 25.13 -8.68 -8.03
C GLY A 129 24.95 -10.14 -8.48
N ASN A 130 24.44 -11.02 -7.63
CA ASN A 130 24.21 -12.44 -7.93
C ASN A 130 22.86 -12.67 -8.64
N THR A 131 22.64 -11.98 -9.76
CA THR A 131 21.34 -11.96 -10.46
C THR A 131 20.96 -13.31 -11.07
N ASP A 132 21.94 -14.14 -11.44
CA ASP A 132 21.70 -15.47 -12.01
C ASP A 132 21.06 -16.45 -11.01
N ALA A 133 21.16 -16.16 -9.71
CA ALA A 133 20.55 -16.94 -8.64
C ALA A 133 19.14 -16.47 -8.26
N LEU A 134 18.61 -15.42 -8.90
CA LEU A 134 17.29 -14.88 -8.61
C LEU A 134 16.19 -15.85 -9.04
N ARG A 135 15.12 -15.90 -8.26
CA ARG A 135 13.91 -16.60 -8.69
C ARG A 135 13.20 -15.77 -9.76
N THR A 136 12.85 -16.42 -10.86
CA THR A 136 12.07 -15.83 -11.97
C THR A 136 10.63 -16.36 -12.00
N THR A 137 10.22 -17.06 -10.95
CA THR A 137 8.90 -17.65 -10.75
C THR A 137 8.07 -16.82 -9.76
N LEU A 138 6.75 -16.94 -9.82
CA LEU A 138 5.88 -16.53 -8.72
C LEU A 138 5.89 -17.68 -7.72
N LEU A 139 6.49 -17.44 -6.56
CA LEU A 139 6.50 -18.41 -5.48
C LEU A 139 5.22 -18.28 -4.66
N GLU A 140 4.53 -19.38 -4.45
CA GLU A 140 3.47 -19.52 -3.46
C GLU A 140 3.89 -20.53 -2.38
N LEU A 141 3.65 -20.16 -1.13
CA LEU A 141 3.96 -20.95 0.04
C LEU A 141 2.75 -21.00 0.96
N ASP A 142 2.41 -22.18 1.45
CA ASP A 142 1.41 -22.37 2.50
C ASP A 142 1.97 -23.33 3.54
N PRO A 143 2.41 -22.85 4.72
CA PRO A 143 2.98 -23.70 5.75
C PRO A 143 1.91 -24.56 6.45
N TRP A 144 0.63 -24.19 6.36
CA TRP A 144 -0.46 -24.96 6.95
C TRP A 144 -0.67 -26.28 6.21
N THR A 145 -0.59 -26.23 4.88
CA THR A 145 -0.69 -27.43 4.03
C THR A 145 0.68 -28.00 3.64
N SER A 146 1.78 -27.38 4.10
CA SER A 146 3.15 -27.69 3.68
C SER A 146 3.35 -27.62 2.16
N THR A 147 2.64 -26.70 1.50
CA THR A 147 2.71 -26.50 0.05
C THR A 147 3.80 -25.49 -0.29
N PHE A 148 4.61 -25.86 -1.27
CA PHE A 148 5.58 -24.97 -1.91
C PHE A 148 5.41 -25.11 -3.43
N ARG A 149 4.99 -24.04 -4.09
CA ARG A 149 4.67 -24.05 -5.51
C ARG A 149 5.33 -22.89 -6.21
N GLU A 150 6.10 -23.20 -7.25
CA GLU A 150 6.65 -22.19 -8.15
C GLU A 150 5.84 -22.17 -9.45
N ILE A 151 5.30 -21.00 -9.78
CA ILE A 151 4.56 -20.77 -11.02
C ILE A 151 5.53 -20.10 -11.99
N ASN A 152 5.78 -20.73 -13.13
CA ASN A 152 6.66 -20.19 -14.17
C ASN A 152 6.02 -18.97 -14.84
N LEU A 153 6.78 -17.88 -14.92
CA LEU A 153 6.34 -16.60 -15.47
C LEU A 153 6.93 -16.25 -16.84
N ALA A 154 7.67 -17.16 -17.47
CA ALA A 154 8.37 -16.90 -18.74
C ALA A 154 7.46 -16.38 -19.86
N HIS A 155 6.17 -16.78 -19.84
CA HIS A 155 5.16 -16.34 -20.81
C HIS A 155 4.13 -15.37 -20.22
N ALA A 156 4.30 -14.93 -18.97
CA ALA A 156 3.37 -14.01 -18.34
C ALA A 156 3.61 -12.55 -18.75
N LYS A 157 4.77 -12.22 -19.37
CA LYS A 157 5.06 -10.87 -19.84
C LYS A 157 4.19 -10.53 -21.05
N ARG A 158 3.21 -9.66 -20.83
CA ARG A 158 2.27 -9.19 -21.84
C ARG A 158 2.89 -8.14 -22.76
N ALA A 159 2.76 -8.33 -24.07
CA ALA A 159 3.21 -7.37 -25.08
C ALA A 159 2.34 -6.10 -25.10
N ASP A 160 1.11 -6.20 -24.62
CA ASP A 160 0.12 -5.12 -24.48
C ASP A 160 0.03 -4.58 -23.04
N CYS A 161 0.98 -4.93 -22.17
CA CYS A 161 0.95 -4.47 -20.78
C CYS A 161 0.99 -2.94 -20.72
N PRO A 162 -0.01 -2.27 -20.10
CA PRO A 162 -0.06 -0.82 -20.05
C PRO A 162 1.20 -0.19 -19.41
N CYS A 163 1.74 -0.82 -18.37
CA CYS A 163 2.88 -0.31 -17.62
C CYS A 163 4.22 -0.73 -18.24
N CYS A 164 4.58 -2.01 -18.29
CA CYS A 164 5.92 -2.38 -18.75
C CYS A 164 6.12 -2.40 -20.27
N ALA A 165 5.05 -2.44 -21.07
CA ALA A 165 5.15 -2.38 -22.53
C ALA A 165 4.81 -0.97 -23.07
N HIS A 166 3.69 -0.39 -22.64
CA HIS A 166 3.24 0.93 -23.12
C HIS A 166 3.72 2.11 -22.26
N ARG A 167 4.41 1.86 -21.14
CA ARG A 167 4.96 2.90 -20.24
C ARG A 167 3.90 3.90 -19.76
N ARG A 168 2.68 3.44 -19.51
CA ARG A 168 1.64 4.20 -18.80
C ARG A 168 1.73 3.90 -17.31
N PHE A 169 1.87 4.95 -16.51
CA PHE A 169 2.12 4.84 -15.07
C PHE A 169 0.93 5.39 -14.28
N ASP A 170 -0.28 4.92 -14.65
CA ASP A 170 -1.57 5.41 -14.17
C ASP A 170 -1.64 5.54 -12.63
N PHE A 171 -1.00 4.62 -11.89
CA PHE A 171 -1.00 4.66 -10.42
C PHE A 171 0.01 5.66 -9.86
N LEU A 172 1.15 5.85 -10.53
CA LEU A 172 2.17 6.82 -10.11
C LEU A 172 1.84 8.26 -10.54
N GLU A 173 1.13 8.42 -11.65
CA GLU A 173 0.67 9.71 -12.17
C GLU A 173 -0.59 10.19 -11.45
N GLY A 174 -1.29 9.27 -10.78
CA GLY A 174 -2.47 9.57 -9.95
C GLY A 174 -3.80 9.36 -10.65
N ASP A 175 -3.79 9.07 -11.96
CA ASP A 175 -4.99 8.85 -12.80
C ASP A 175 -5.82 7.64 -12.35
N ALA A 176 -5.17 6.62 -11.78
CA ALA A 176 -5.82 5.41 -11.25
C ALA A 176 -5.99 5.43 -9.72
N CYS A 177 -5.83 6.59 -9.07
CA CYS A 177 -5.98 6.75 -7.62
C CYS A 177 -7.44 7.14 -7.29
N PRO A 178 -8.32 6.23 -6.87
CA PRO A 178 -9.62 6.64 -6.37
C PRO A 178 -9.43 7.51 -5.11
N ALA A 179 -10.26 8.54 -4.95
CA ALA A 179 -10.30 9.40 -3.75
C ALA A 179 -10.54 8.63 -2.43
N THR A 180 -10.80 7.32 -2.51
CA THR A 180 -11.04 6.42 -1.39
C THR A 180 -10.28 5.11 -1.57
N THR A 181 -9.57 4.70 -0.52
CA THR A 181 -8.90 3.41 -0.42
C THR A 181 -9.48 2.66 0.77
N ASN A 182 -9.99 1.44 0.56
CA ASN A 182 -10.34 0.60 1.70
C ASN A 182 -9.06 0.18 2.41
N LEU A 183 -8.93 0.56 3.68
CA LEU A 183 -7.89 0.03 4.55
C LEU A 183 -8.35 -1.34 5.00
N CYS A 184 -7.90 -2.34 4.25
CA CYS A 184 -8.10 -3.73 4.55
C CYS A 184 -7.89 -3.92 6.07
N GLY A 185 -8.93 -4.41 6.75
CA GLY A 185 -8.84 -4.85 8.14
C GLY A 185 -9.08 -3.94 9.27
N ARG A 186 -9.36 -2.70 8.95
CA ARG A 186 -9.73 -1.74 9.98
C ARG A 186 -11.23 -1.51 10.01
N ASN A 187 -12.00 -2.31 9.26
CA ASN A 187 -13.37 -2.01 8.84
C ASN A 187 -13.44 -0.54 8.43
N ALA A 188 -12.50 -0.10 7.59
CA ALA A 188 -12.26 1.31 7.41
C ALA A 188 -12.01 1.68 5.96
N VAL A 189 -12.53 2.85 5.59
CA VAL A 189 -12.21 3.51 4.35
C VAL A 189 -11.34 4.71 4.66
N GLN A 190 -10.19 4.77 4.01
CA GLN A 190 -9.40 5.99 3.95
C GLN A 190 -9.86 6.84 2.78
N ILE A 191 -9.98 8.13 3.01
CA ILE A 191 -10.29 9.14 2.02
C ILE A 191 -9.10 10.06 1.93
N THR A 192 -8.60 10.21 0.70
CA THR A 192 -7.50 11.10 0.39
C THR A 192 -8.08 12.27 -0.39
N PRO A 193 -8.03 13.51 0.14
CA PRO A 193 -8.53 14.68 -0.56
C PRO A 193 -7.69 14.96 -1.83
N GLU A 194 -8.32 15.55 -2.84
CA GLU A 194 -7.67 15.93 -4.10
C GLU A 194 -6.62 17.04 -3.88
N ASP A 195 -6.88 17.96 -2.95
CA ASP A 195 -5.95 19.02 -2.58
C ASP A 195 -5.28 18.78 -1.21
N GLN A 196 -3.95 18.79 -1.18
CA GLN A 196 -3.17 18.73 0.07
C GLN A 196 -3.12 20.10 0.75
N HIS A 197 -4.14 20.42 1.55
CA HIS A 197 -4.12 21.59 2.45
C HIS A 197 -3.89 21.17 3.90
N GLN A 198 -3.11 21.96 4.65
CA GLN A 198 -2.97 21.74 6.10
C GLN A 198 -4.26 22.15 6.81
N LEU A 199 -4.95 21.18 7.40
CA LEU A 199 -6.11 21.42 8.25
C LEU A 199 -5.68 21.95 9.63
N ASP A 200 -6.42 22.94 10.11
CA ASP A 200 -6.39 23.35 11.52
C ASP A 200 -7.19 22.32 12.35
N LEU A 201 -6.46 21.40 12.98
CA LEU A 201 -7.05 20.35 13.81
C LEU A 201 -7.80 20.89 15.04
N ASP A 202 -7.45 22.08 15.53
CA ASP A 202 -8.12 22.70 16.68
C ASP A 202 -9.49 23.27 16.28
N ALA A 203 -9.54 23.98 15.15
CA ALA A 203 -10.79 24.44 14.56
C ALA A 203 -11.71 23.26 14.19
N LEU A 204 -11.14 22.18 13.64
CA LEU A 204 -11.89 20.97 13.30
C LEU A 204 -12.45 20.27 14.54
N ALA A 205 -11.69 20.19 15.64
CA ALA A 205 -12.15 19.60 16.88
C ALA A 205 -13.37 20.34 17.46
N GLN A 206 -13.36 21.67 17.44
CA GLN A 206 -14.50 22.48 17.88
C GLN A 206 -15.75 22.24 17.04
N ARG A 207 -15.59 22.10 15.71
CA ARG A 207 -16.67 21.78 14.78
C ARG A 207 -17.29 20.41 15.00
N LEU A 208 -16.47 19.42 15.36
CA LEU A 208 -16.91 18.03 15.53
C LEU A 208 -17.40 17.71 16.95
N ALA A 209 -17.13 18.57 17.93
CA ALA A 209 -17.57 18.40 19.32
C ALA A 209 -19.09 18.13 19.50
N PRO A 210 -20.02 18.71 18.71
CA PRO A 210 -21.45 18.41 18.83
C PRO A 210 -21.83 17.01 18.31
N HIS A 211 -20.97 16.37 17.53
CA HIS A 211 -21.27 15.16 16.77
C HIS A 211 -20.61 13.90 17.32
N GLY A 212 -19.78 14.02 18.35
CA GLY A 212 -19.03 12.91 18.88
C GLY A 212 -18.00 13.28 19.93
N ILE A 213 -17.26 12.27 20.39
CA ILE A 213 -16.15 12.43 21.33
C ILE A 213 -14.85 12.33 20.55
N PHE A 214 -14.05 13.40 20.54
CA PHE A 214 -12.81 13.50 19.77
C PHE A 214 -11.62 13.87 20.66
N GLU A 215 -10.52 13.17 20.46
CA GLU A 215 -9.22 13.39 21.06
C GLU A 215 -8.24 13.95 20.02
N ARG A 216 -7.57 15.04 20.39
CA ARG A 216 -6.57 15.69 19.55
C ARG A 216 -5.17 15.19 19.87
N SER A 217 -4.43 14.82 18.84
CA SER A 217 -2.98 14.60 18.88
C SER A 217 -2.25 15.63 17.99
N PRO A 218 -0.90 15.74 18.06
CA PRO A 218 -0.14 16.66 17.20
C PRO A 218 -0.30 16.41 15.69
N PHE A 219 -0.64 15.18 15.29
CA PHE A 219 -0.67 14.77 13.88
C PHE A 219 -2.07 14.42 13.36
N ALA A 220 -3.03 14.20 14.25
CA ALA A 220 -4.37 13.77 13.90
C ALA A 220 -5.42 14.13 14.98
N LEU A 221 -6.66 14.28 14.54
CA LEU A 221 -7.87 14.33 15.37
C LEU A 221 -8.59 12.98 15.24
N ARG A 222 -8.83 12.28 16.36
CA ARG A 222 -9.46 10.96 16.35
C ARG A 222 -10.65 10.93 17.28
N GLY A 223 -11.78 10.39 16.85
CA GLY A 223 -12.95 10.28 17.71
C GLY A 223 -13.99 9.31 17.23
N VAL A 224 -15.10 9.28 17.97
CA VAL A 224 -16.27 8.46 17.71
C VAL A 224 -17.45 9.37 17.43
N LEU A 225 -18.13 9.15 16.30
CA LEU A 225 -19.37 9.83 15.98
C LEU A 225 -20.52 9.14 16.74
N THR A 226 -21.27 9.91 17.53
CA THR A 226 -22.32 9.37 18.41
C THR A 226 -23.64 9.11 17.69
N ASN A 227 -23.90 9.83 16.58
CA ASN A 227 -25.15 9.73 15.82
C ASN A 227 -25.03 8.86 14.56
N GLU A 228 -23.87 8.23 14.33
CA GLU A 228 -23.61 7.42 13.14
C GLU A 228 -23.19 6.01 13.53
N HIS A 229 -23.77 5.03 12.85
CA HIS A 229 -23.52 3.61 13.10
C HIS A 229 -22.85 2.98 11.90
N GLY A 230 -21.91 2.08 12.12
CA GLY A 230 -21.25 1.32 11.08
C GLY A 230 -22.19 0.39 10.31
N ASP A 231 -21.67 -0.27 9.28
CA ASP A 231 -22.45 -1.23 8.47
C ASP A 231 -22.97 -2.43 9.30
N SER A 232 -22.29 -2.74 10.42
CA SER A 232 -22.68 -3.79 11.38
C SER A 232 -23.44 -3.27 12.61
N GLY A 233 -23.78 -1.97 12.67
CA GLY A 233 -24.44 -1.36 13.84
C GLY A 233 -23.50 -0.86 14.95
N ASP A 234 -22.19 -1.04 14.81
CA ASP A 234 -21.18 -0.55 15.76
C ASP A 234 -21.02 0.98 15.70
N GLN A 235 -20.34 1.58 16.68
CA GLN A 235 -20.02 3.01 16.64
C GLN A 235 -19.00 3.33 15.55
N LEU A 236 -19.22 4.44 14.84
CA LEU A 236 -18.36 4.86 13.74
C LEU A 236 -17.21 5.73 14.25
N HIS A 237 -15.97 5.33 13.96
CA HIS A 237 -14.78 6.10 14.32
C HIS A 237 -14.29 6.94 13.15
N LEU A 238 -13.96 8.20 13.41
CA LEU A 238 -13.37 9.11 12.43
C LEU A 238 -11.98 9.53 12.91
N THR A 239 -10.98 9.36 12.04
CA THR A 239 -9.63 9.91 12.24
C THR A 239 -9.32 10.86 11.11
N VAL A 240 -8.91 12.08 11.41
CA VAL A 240 -8.55 13.11 10.41
C VAL A 240 -7.11 13.54 10.67
N PHE A 241 -6.29 13.51 9.63
CA PHE A 241 -4.89 13.90 9.70
C PHE A 241 -4.71 15.36 9.28
N LYS A 242 -3.58 15.96 9.70
CA LYS A 242 -3.26 17.36 9.38
C LYS A 242 -3.20 17.64 7.87
N ASP A 243 -2.88 16.64 7.06
CA ASP A 243 -2.79 16.75 5.59
C ASP A 243 -4.14 16.53 4.89
N GLY A 244 -5.25 16.51 5.63
CA GLY A 244 -6.60 16.38 5.07
C GLY A 244 -7.07 14.95 4.87
N ARG A 245 -6.20 13.93 5.02
CA ARG A 245 -6.62 12.53 4.97
C ARG A 245 -7.61 12.22 6.08
N ALA A 246 -8.59 11.39 5.78
CA ALA A 246 -9.55 10.90 6.76
C ALA A 246 -9.67 9.38 6.71
N ILE A 247 -9.77 8.73 7.86
CA ILE A 247 -10.08 7.31 7.99
C ILE A 247 -11.40 7.18 8.72
N VAL A 248 -12.38 6.58 8.05
CA VAL A 248 -13.70 6.26 8.57
C VAL A 248 -13.71 4.78 8.93
N ARG A 249 -13.61 4.41 10.21
CA ARG A 249 -13.78 3.02 10.67
C ARG A 249 -15.21 2.75 11.10
N GLY A 250 -15.72 1.57 10.79
CA GLY A 250 -17.13 1.18 10.91
C GLY A 250 -17.81 0.96 9.56
N THR A 251 -17.13 1.21 8.43
CA THR A 251 -17.68 0.95 7.10
C THR A 251 -16.61 0.49 6.12
N THR A 252 -16.99 -0.38 5.20
CA THR A 252 -16.18 -0.79 4.05
C THR A 252 -16.68 -0.19 2.73
N ARG A 253 -17.73 0.65 2.80
CA ARG A 253 -18.40 1.26 1.65
C ARG A 253 -17.81 2.64 1.33
N PRO A 254 -17.13 2.81 0.19
CA PRO A 254 -16.43 4.05 -0.11
C PRO A 254 -17.34 5.26 -0.37
N ASP A 255 -18.52 5.04 -0.95
CA ASP A 255 -19.59 6.03 -1.12
C ASP A 255 -20.08 6.57 0.23
N ARG A 256 -20.30 5.66 1.21
CA ARG A 256 -20.71 6.03 2.56
C ARG A 256 -19.63 6.83 3.28
N ALA A 257 -18.38 6.37 3.20
CA ALA A 257 -17.26 7.08 3.79
C ALA A 257 -17.13 8.50 3.20
N ARG A 258 -17.23 8.66 1.88
CA ARG A 258 -17.23 9.98 1.22
C ARG A 258 -18.35 10.87 1.72
N ALA A 259 -19.58 10.36 1.80
CA ALA A 259 -20.72 11.13 2.30
C ALA A 259 -20.50 11.61 3.75
N LEU A 260 -19.91 10.77 4.60
CA LEU A 260 -19.57 11.13 5.98
C LEU A 260 -18.48 12.21 6.04
N CYS A 261 -17.41 12.05 5.27
CA CYS A 261 -16.34 13.04 5.22
C CYS A 261 -16.83 14.38 4.64
N ALA A 262 -17.61 14.39 3.56
CA ALA A 262 -18.19 15.62 3.02
C ALA A 262 -19.09 16.32 4.05
N ARG A 263 -19.93 15.56 4.76
CA ARG A 263 -20.84 16.14 5.76
C ARG A 263 -20.13 16.75 6.97
N TYR A 264 -19.03 16.15 7.42
CA TYR A 264 -18.34 16.56 8.65
C TYR A 264 -17.09 17.41 8.43
N LEU A 265 -16.39 17.22 7.31
CA LEU A 265 -15.15 17.90 6.98
C LEU A 265 -15.37 19.07 6.01
N GLY A 266 -16.47 19.07 5.25
CA GLY A 266 -16.84 20.12 4.28
C GLY A 266 -16.67 19.62 2.86
#